data_AF-A0A523TR34-F1
#
_entry.id   AF-A0A523TR34-F1
#
_cell.length_a   1.000
_cell.length_b   1.000
_cell.length_c   1.000
_cell.angle_alpha   90.00
_cell.angle_beta   90.00
_cell.angle_gamma   90.00
#
_symmetry.space_group_name_H-M   'P 1'
#
loop_
_entity.id
_entity.type
_entity.pdbx_description
1 polymer ?
#
loop_
_entity_poly.entity_id
_entity_poly.type
_entity_poly.pdbx_seq_one_letter_code
_entity_poly.pdbx_strand_id
1 'polypeptide(L)'
;MNDTKEQLELAKEPKIDEELEDVPLRTDFTLPRKIKITKLIISIVINFLIGGTQFSMAIVWFVNPPEVTTFYRVFASFLLIFGGILLIQFPLSLGRTLNTRLILGKKSVSYRNTFFWNKVSWLDVQDVLIQQKMTKDLAENELVGIGIVRFRTVTKGHIFIGDTYPVLDAEEIIQAIRDAFEQALEETDYKLKISFERPSMKMRYIYFLRELKE
;
A
#
# COMPACT_ATOMS: atom_id res chain seq x y z
N MET A 1 2.36 -12.72 -49.61
CA MET A 1 3.30 -12.77 -48.47
C MET A 1 3.81 -11.35 -48.25
N ASN A 2 3.35 -10.69 -47.17
CA ASN A 2 4.10 -9.71 -46.35
C ASN A 2 3.30 -8.64 -45.61
N ASP A 3 1.95 -8.65 -45.61
CA ASP A 3 1.19 -7.63 -44.85
C ASP A 3 0.79 -8.06 -43.43
N THR A 4 1.60 -8.89 -42.76
CA THR A 4 1.28 -9.38 -41.40
C THR A 4 2.48 -9.36 -40.46
N LYS A 5 3.45 -8.47 -40.71
CA LYS A 5 4.61 -8.27 -39.82
C LYS A 5 4.73 -6.86 -39.26
N GLU A 6 4.09 -5.85 -39.87
CA GLU A 6 4.20 -4.45 -39.41
C GLU A 6 3.25 -4.04 -38.27
N GLN A 7 2.25 -4.86 -37.94
CA GLN A 7 1.33 -4.55 -36.83
C GLN A 7 1.68 -5.24 -35.49
N LEU A 8 2.78 -5.98 -35.44
CA LEU A 8 3.24 -6.70 -34.24
C LEU A 8 4.39 -6.00 -33.50
N GLU A 9 4.83 -4.82 -33.95
CA GLU A 9 5.90 -4.05 -33.30
C GLU A 9 5.42 -2.96 -32.32
N LEU A 10 4.10 -2.81 -32.11
CA LEU A 10 3.51 -1.78 -31.24
C LEU A 10 3.19 -2.24 -29.81
N ALA A 11 3.67 -3.41 -29.39
CA ALA A 11 3.58 -3.89 -28.00
C ALA A 11 4.96 -3.99 -27.32
N LYS A 12 5.93 -3.17 -27.72
CA LYS A 12 7.10 -2.94 -26.87
C LYS A 12 6.65 -2.09 -25.70
N GLU A 13 6.58 -2.72 -24.53
CA GLU A 13 6.55 -2.05 -23.22
C GLU A 13 7.51 -0.86 -23.25
N PRO A 14 7.17 0.29 -22.63
CA PRO A 14 8.10 1.39 -22.56
C PRO A 14 9.37 0.86 -21.88
N LYS A 15 10.44 0.75 -22.68
CA LYS A 15 11.78 0.59 -22.16
C LYS A 15 11.99 1.78 -21.24
N ILE A 16 11.93 1.50 -19.96
CA ILE A 16 12.42 2.41 -18.94
C ILE A 16 13.90 2.55 -19.27
N ASP A 17 14.27 3.72 -19.79
CA ASP A 17 15.65 4.04 -20.12
C ASP A 17 16.56 3.60 -18.97
N GLU A 18 17.44 2.65 -19.29
CA GLU A 18 18.57 2.25 -18.46
C GLU A 18 19.60 3.39 -18.47
N GLU A 19 19.28 4.51 -17.86
CA GLU A 19 20.29 5.35 -17.20
C GLU A 19 20.39 4.88 -15.75
N LEU A 20 20.98 3.70 -15.59
CA LEU A 20 21.48 3.17 -14.32
C LEU A 20 22.90 3.68 -14.09
N GLU A 21 23.08 5.00 -14.06
CA GLU A 21 24.25 5.62 -13.45
C GLU A 21 23.87 6.20 -12.09
N ASP A 22 24.68 5.86 -11.10
CA ASP A 22 24.54 6.05 -9.64
C ASP A 22 23.66 5.05 -8.88
N VAL A 23 24.23 3.87 -8.58
CA VAL A 23 23.83 3.04 -7.44
C VAL A 23 24.56 3.54 -6.19
N PRO A 24 23.87 4.23 -5.27
CA PRO A 24 24.19 4.04 -3.86
C PRO A 24 22.93 4.05 -2.96
N LEU A 25 22.86 3.10 -2.02
CA LEU A 25 21.74 2.84 -1.08
C LEU A 25 20.35 2.84 -1.74
N ARG A 26 20.03 1.77 -2.48
CA ARG A 26 18.65 1.46 -2.84
C ARG A 26 18.07 0.53 -1.78
N THR A 27 17.36 1.08 -0.80
CA THR A 27 16.64 0.26 0.18
C THR A 27 15.24 0.00 -0.33
N ASP A 28 14.92 -1.27 -0.54
CA ASP A 28 13.67 -1.72 -1.11
C ASP A 28 12.85 -2.48 -0.07
N PHE A 29 11.71 -1.90 0.28
CA PHE A 29 10.80 -2.48 1.26
C PHE A 29 9.59 -3.05 0.55
N THR A 30 9.50 -4.39 0.60
CA THR A 30 8.31 -5.14 0.20
C THR A 30 7.81 -5.95 1.38
N LEU A 31 6.50 -6.24 1.42
CA LEU A 31 5.97 -7.10 2.47
C LEU A 31 6.68 -8.48 2.46
N PRO A 32 7.03 -9.01 3.64
CA PRO A 32 7.61 -10.35 3.76
C PRO A 32 6.74 -11.41 3.08
N ARG A 33 7.39 -12.38 2.42
CA ARG A 33 6.70 -13.44 1.65
C ARG A 33 5.66 -14.19 2.49
N LYS A 34 5.97 -14.49 3.75
CA LYS A 34 5.05 -15.16 4.68
C LYS A 34 3.76 -14.35 4.88
N ILE A 35 3.86 -13.04 5.08
CA ILE A 35 2.71 -12.15 5.29
C ILE A 35 1.89 -11.99 4.01
N LYS A 36 2.57 -11.86 2.85
CA LYS A 36 1.92 -11.85 1.54
C LYS A 36 1.07 -13.12 1.34
N ILE A 37 1.64 -14.28 1.63
CA ILE A 37 0.93 -15.58 1.51
C ILE A 37 -0.25 -15.63 2.49
N THR A 38 -0.07 -15.27 3.77
CA THR A 38 -1.17 -15.28 4.75
C THR A 38 -2.30 -14.34 4.36
N LYS A 39 -2.01 -13.09 3.97
CA LYS A 39 -3.01 -12.13 3.49
C LYS A 39 -3.73 -12.66 2.24
N LEU A 40 -3.01 -13.32 1.33
CA LEU A 40 -3.56 -13.90 0.11
C LEU A 40 -4.50 -15.07 0.43
N ILE A 41 -4.11 -15.99 1.31
CA ILE A 41 -4.96 -17.10 1.76
C ILE A 41 -6.23 -16.57 2.43
N ILE A 42 -6.11 -15.65 3.38
CA ILE A 42 -7.27 -15.05 4.07
C ILE A 42 -8.21 -14.38 3.06
N SER A 43 -7.65 -13.63 2.11
CA SER A 43 -8.43 -12.94 1.08
C SER A 43 -9.15 -13.93 0.15
N ILE A 44 -8.49 -15.04 -0.23
CA ILE A 44 -9.11 -16.10 -1.04
C ILE A 44 -10.25 -16.75 -0.26
N VAL A 45 -10.01 -17.10 1.01
CA VAL A 45 -11.01 -17.76 1.86
C VAL A 45 -12.23 -16.86 2.06
N ILE A 46 -12.04 -15.59 2.41
CA ILE A 46 -13.14 -14.62 2.58
C ILE A 46 -13.89 -14.43 1.27
N ASN A 47 -13.19 -14.22 0.16
CA ASN A 47 -13.86 -13.97 -1.11
C ASN A 47 -14.62 -15.20 -1.61
N PHE A 48 -14.02 -16.39 -1.52
CA PHE A 48 -14.65 -17.61 -2.00
C PHE A 48 -15.80 -18.05 -1.09
N LEU A 49 -15.60 -18.07 0.24
CA LEU A 49 -16.63 -18.55 1.18
C LEU A 49 -17.74 -17.53 1.40
N ILE A 50 -17.41 -16.25 1.57
CA ILE A 50 -18.43 -15.23 1.90
C ILE A 50 -18.98 -14.63 0.61
N GLY A 51 -18.10 -14.04 -0.22
CA GLY A 51 -18.51 -13.42 -1.48
C GLY A 51 -19.14 -14.40 -2.47
N GLY A 52 -18.47 -15.53 -2.71
CA GLY A 52 -18.92 -16.57 -3.64
C GLY A 52 -20.23 -17.23 -3.22
N THR A 53 -20.39 -17.58 -1.94
CA THR A 53 -21.64 -18.17 -1.43
C THR A 53 -22.79 -17.18 -1.48
N GLN A 54 -22.59 -15.93 -1.05
CA GLN A 54 -23.64 -14.90 -1.09
C GLN A 54 -24.07 -14.58 -2.51
N PHE A 55 -23.11 -14.46 -3.44
CA PHE A 55 -23.41 -14.21 -4.84
C PHE A 55 -24.15 -15.39 -5.47
N SER A 56 -23.72 -16.63 -5.22
CA SER A 56 -24.37 -17.84 -5.73
C SER A 56 -25.77 -18.04 -5.15
N MET A 57 -25.95 -17.82 -3.84
CA MET A 57 -27.26 -17.90 -3.17
C MET A 57 -28.24 -16.87 -3.72
N ALA A 58 -27.76 -15.66 -3.98
CA ALA A 58 -28.58 -14.62 -4.59
C ALA A 58 -29.01 -14.99 -6.02
N ILE A 59 -28.11 -15.55 -6.83
CA ILE A 59 -28.44 -16.06 -8.17
C ILE A 59 -29.51 -17.16 -8.09
N VAL A 60 -29.35 -18.13 -7.19
CA VAL A 60 -30.33 -19.21 -7.01
C VAL A 60 -31.71 -18.64 -6.65
N TRP A 61 -31.79 -17.64 -5.78
CA TRP A 61 -33.06 -16.99 -5.41
C TRP A 61 -33.64 -16.10 -6.51
N PHE A 62 -32.82 -15.62 -7.44
CA PHE A 62 -33.28 -14.94 -8.64
C PHE A 62 -33.84 -15.91 -9.69
N VAL A 63 -33.19 -17.07 -9.87
CA VAL A 63 -33.57 -18.08 -10.88
C VAL A 63 -34.76 -18.91 -10.42
N ASN A 64 -34.78 -19.33 -9.16
CA ASN A 64 -35.84 -20.12 -8.54
C ASN A 64 -36.29 -19.44 -7.24
N PRO A 65 -37.14 -18.41 -7.35
CA PRO A 65 -37.56 -17.66 -6.17
C PRO A 65 -38.42 -18.55 -5.25
N PRO A 66 -38.12 -18.61 -3.93
CA PRO A 66 -39.06 -19.16 -2.96
C PRO A 66 -40.37 -18.34 -3.02
N GLU A 67 -41.50 -19.00 -2.78
CA GLU A 67 -42.84 -18.42 -2.96
C GLU A 67 -42.92 -16.97 -2.44
N VAL A 68 -43.31 -16.08 -3.35
CA VAL A 68 -42.85 -14.70 -3.42
C VAL A 68 -43.40 -13.84 -2.28
N THR A 69 -42.57 -13.53 -1.28
CA THR A 69 -42.72 -12.31 -0.48
C THR A 69 -41.71 -11.27 -0.97
N THR A 70 -42.13 -10.00 -1.09
CA THR A 70 -41.31 -8.86 -1.53
C THR A 70 -39.95 -8.79 -0.80
N PHE A 71 -39.92 -9.28 0.45
CA PHE A 71 -38.73 -9.41 1.27
C PHE A 71 -37.59 -10.22 0.60
N TYR A 72 -37.89 -11.40 0.02
CA TYR A 72 -36.84 -12.24 -0.59
C TYR A 72 -36.20 -11.60 -1.81
N ARG A 73 -36.94 -10.82 -2.59
CA ARG A 73 -36.40 -10.09 -3.76
C ARG A 73 -35.46 -8.96 -3.34
N VAL A 74 -35.83 -8.22 -2.29
CA VAL A 74 -34.99 -7.16 -1.71
C VAL A 74 -33.72 -7.77 -1.10
N PHE A 75 -33.87 -8.88 -0.38
CA PHE A 75 -32.74 -9.56 0.26
C PHE A 75 -31.78 -10.20 -0.75
N ALA A 76 -32.28 -10.83 -1.82
CA ALA A 76 -31.44 -11.34 -2.91
C ALA A 76 -30.66 -10.22 -3.62
N SER A 77 -31.30 -9.06 -3.85
CA SER A 77 -30.62 -7.90 -4.44
C SER A 77 -29.50 -7.38 -3.54
N PHE A 78 -29.72 -7.34 -2.22
CA PHE A 78 -28.68 -6.99 -1.25
C PHE A 78 -27.50 -7.98 -1.29
N LEU A 79 -27.77 -9.29 -1.35
CA LEU A 79 -26.73 -10.32 -1.43
C LEU A 79 -25.92 -10.25 -2.74
N LEU A 80 -26.56 -9.93 -3.88
CA LEU A 80 -25.83 -9.68 -5.14
C LEU A 80 -24.90 -8.48 -5.04
N ILE A 81 -25.38 -7.36 -4.50
CA ILE A 81 -24.58 -6.14 -4.36
C ILE A 81 -23.41 -6.38 -3.40
N PHE A 82 -23.68 -6.97 -2.23
CA PHE A 82 -22.68 -7.20 -1.21
C PHE A 82 -21.64 -8.26 -1.65
N GLY A 83 -22.10 -9.37 -2.23
CA GLY A 83 -21.23 -10.39 -2.83
C GLY A 83 -20.39 -9.83 -3.98
N GLY A 84 -20.97 -9.00 -4.84
CA GLY A 84 -20.27 -8.30 -5.92
C GLY A 84 -19.19 -7.35 -5.42
N ILE A 85 -19.47 -6.58 -4.36
CA ILE A 85 -18.48 -5.71 -3.72
C ILE A 85 -17.29 -6.53 -3.19
N LEU A 86 -17.55 -7.66 -2.52
CA LEU A 86 -16.49 -8.55 -2.02
C LEU A 86 -15.64 -9.14 -3.15
N LEU A 87 -16.28 -9.54 -4.26
CA LEU A 87 -15.60 -10.06 -5.44
C LEU A 87 -14.69 -9.01 -6.11
N ILE A 88 -15.08 -7.73 -6.11
CA ILE A 88 -14.26 -6.62 -6.65
C ILE A 88 -13.15 -6.19 -5.67
N GLN A 89 -13.42 -6.22 -4.37
CA GLN A 89 -12.42 -5.85 -3.34
C GLN A 89 -11.23 -6.80 -3.34
N PHE A 90 -11.44 -8.08 -3.66
CA PHE A 90 -10.38 -9.08 -3.70
C PHE A 90 -9.25 -8.77 -4.68
N PRO A 91 -9.47 -8.56 -6.00
CA PRO A 91 -8.39 -8.23 -6.93
C PRO A 91 -7.69 -6.91 -6.58
N LEU A 92 -8.41 -5.93 -6.00
CA LEU A 92 -7.81 -4.69 -5.52
C LEU A 92 -6.87 -4.92 -4.32
N SER A 93 -7.33 -5.69 -3.31
CA SER A 93 -6.53 -6.06 -2.14
C SER A 93 -5.32 -6.92 -2.51
N LEU A 94 -5.51 -7.85 -3.46
CA LEU A 94 -4.46 -8.71 -4.00
C LEU A 94 -3.41 -7.89 -4.75
N GLY A 95 -3.85 -7.01 -5.65
CA GLY A 95 -2.99 -6.09 -6.39
C GLY A 95 -2.17 -5.21 -5.44
N ARG A 96 -2.79 -4.71 -4.37
CA ARG A 96 -2.08 -3.92 -3.34
C ARG A 96 -1.02 -4.76 -2.64
N THR A 97 -1.41 -5.92 -2.11
CA THR A 97 -0.51 -6.81 -1.34
C THR A 97 0.70 -7.28 -2.17
N LEU A 98 0.50 -7.53 -3.46
CA LEU A 98 1.56 -7.99 -4.36
C LEU A 98 2.44 -6.85 -4.88
N ASN A 99 1.84 -5.71 -5.22
CA ASN A 99 2.52 -4.63 -5.92
C ASN A 99 2.98 -3.48 -5.02
N THR A 100 2.56 -3.42 -3.74
CA THR A 100 3.07 -2.40 -2.82
C THR A 100 4.58 -2.53 -2.68
N ARG A 101 5.29 -1.45 -3.04
CA ARG A 101 6.75 -1.36 -2.95
C ARG A 101 7.16 0.05 -2.58
N LEU A 102 8.05 0.18 -1.59
CA LEU A 102 8.68 1.45 -1.22
C LEU A 102 10.16 1.36 -1.53
N ILE A 103 10.65 2.26 -2.36
CA ILE A 103 12.05 2.37 -2.74
C ILE A 103 12.55 3.72 -2.25
N LEU A 104 13.53 3.69 -1.35
CA LEU A 104 14.26 4.87 -0.91
C LEU A 104 15.53 4.95 -1.76
N GLY A 105 15.69 6.04 -2.51
CA GLY A 105 16.94 6.38 -3.18
C GLY A 105 17.46 7.72 -2.68
N LYS A 106 18.72 8.06 -3.00
CA LYS A 106 19.37 9.28 -2.50
C LYS A 106 18.60 10.58 -2.79
N LYS A 107 18.12 10.74 -4.02
CA LYS A 107 17.46 11.99 -4.46
C LYS A 107 15.93 11.93 -4.41
N SER A 108 15.36 10.73 -4.33
CA SER A 108 13.92 10.55 -4.45
C SER A 108 13.40 9.35 -3.69
N VAL A 109 12.16 9.48 -3.21
CA VAL A 109 11.33 8.36 -2.77
C VAL A 109 10.44 7.91 -3.93
N SER A 110 10.43 6.61 -4.20
CA SER A 110 9.52 5.99 -5.17
C SER A 110 8.62 4.99 -4.46
N TYR A 111 7.33 5.07 -4.75
CA TYR A 111 6.31 4.23 -4.16
C TYR A 111 5.40 3.67 -5.25
N ARG A 112 5.13 2.37 -5.19
CA ARG A 112 4.12 1.72 -6.02
C ARG A 112 2.91 1.39 -5.16
N ASN A 113 1.73 1.87 -5.56
CA ASN A 113 0.44 1.44 -5.00
C ASN A 113 -0.35 0.69 -6.06
N THR A 114 -0.68 -0.58 -5.83
CA THR A 114 -1.61 -1.43 -6.63
C THR A 114 -1.41 -1.40 -8.16
N PHE A 115 -1.65 -0.27 -8.84
CA PHE A 115 -1.49 -0.03 -10.28
C PHE A 115 -0.60 1.16 -10.66
N PHE A 116 -0.23 2.06 -9.73
CA PHE A 116 0.45 3.32 -10.05
C PHE A 116 1.81 3.45 -9.37
N TRP A 117 2.76 4.05 -10.09
CA TRP A 117 4.04 4.49 -9.56
C TRP A 117 3.98 5.98 -9.24
N ASN A 118 4.41 6.34 -8.04
CA ASN A 118 4.62 7.70 -7.60
C ASN A 118 6.10 7.89 -7.28
N LYS A 119 6.72 8.90 -7.89
CA LYS A 119 8.08 9.34 -7.57
C LYS A 119 8.04 10.79 -7.10
N VAL A 120 8.77 11.07 -6.03
CA VAL A 120 8.89 12.40 -5.41
C VAL A 120 10.34 12.66 -5.03
N SER A 121 10.81 13.88 -5.29
CA SER A 121 12.12 14.35 -4.84
C SER A 121 12.10 14.56 -3.33
N TRP A 122 13.16 14.17 -2.62
CA TRP A 122 13.25 14.45 -1.18
C TRP A 122 13.22 15.94 -0.86
N LEU A 123 13.71 16.78 -1.77
CA LEU A 123 13.66 18.25 -1.62
C LEU A 123 12.24 18.81 -1.65
N ASP A 124 11.30 18.09 -2.28
CA ASP A 124 9.89 18.47 -2.31
C ASP A 124 9.16 18.00 -1.05
N VAL A 125 9.75 17.12 -0.25
CA VAL A 125 9.15 16.60 0.98
C VAL A 125 9.29 17.64 2.09
N GLN A 126 8.15 18.09 2.61
CA GLN A 126 8.08 19.03 3.74
C GLN A 126 8.09 18.30 5.08
N ASP A 127 7.27 17.26 5.17
CA ASP A 127 7.18 16.40 6.34
C ASP A 127 6.96 14.94 5.94
N VAL A 128 7.44 14.05 6.80
CA VAL A 128 7.08 12.64 6.79
C VAL A 128 6.38 12.31 8.10
N LEU A 129 5.15 11.83 8.01
CA LEU A 129 4.39 11.32 9.14
C LEU A 129 4.36 9.79 9.08
N ILE A 130 4.82 9.15 10.14
CA ILE A 130 4.76 7.71 10.31
C ILE A 130 3.81 7.41 11.46
N GLN A 131 2.71 6.71 11.15
CA GLN A 131 1.82 6.14 12.14
C GLN A 131 2.31 4.76 12.51
N GLN A 132 2.67 4.57 13.77
CA GLN A 132 2.90 3.28 14.39
C GLN A 132 1.65 2.85 15.15
N LYS A 133 1.15 1.66 14.84
CA LYS A 133 0.07 1.00 15.57
C LYS A 133 0.67 -0.14 16.38
N MET A 134 0.58 -0.03 17.70
CA MET A 134 0.94 -1.11 18.61
C MET A 134 -0.20 -2.13 18.57
N THR A 135 0.05 -3.25 17.92
CA THR A 135 -0.73 -4.47 17.96
C THR A 135 -0.11 -5.45 18.95
N LYS A 136 -0.84 -6.44 19.43
CA LYS A 136 -0.28 -7.56 20.20
C LYS A 136 -0.44 -8.84 19.38
N ASP A 137 0.56 -9.70 19.34
CA ASP A 137 0.40 -11.04 18.76
C ASP A 137 -0.42 -11.96 19.70
N LEU A 138 -0.69 -13.19 19.26
CA LEU A 138 -1.44 -14.19 20.03
C LEU A 138 -0.71 -14.66 21.31
N ALA A 139 0.59 -14.43 21.42
CA ALA A 139 1.45 -14.67 22.58
C ALA A 139 1.73 -13.36 23.37
N GLU A 140 0.93 -12.31 23.16
CA GLU A 140 1.02 -10.99 23.80
C GLU A 140 2.28 -10.16 23.50
N ASN A 141 3.10 -10.57 22.54
CA ASN A 141 4.26 -9.76 22.13
C ASN A 141 3.79 -8.44 21.52
N GLU A 142 4.37 -7.31 21.93
CA GLU A 142 4.08 -6.00 21.33
C GLU A 142 4.57 -5.99 19.87
N LEU A 143 3.62 -5.96 18.94
CA LEU A 143 3.83 -5.79 17.51
C LEU A 143 3.67 -4.32 17.12
N VAL A 144 4.75 -3.61 16.84
CA VAL A 144 4.72 -2.32 16.15
C VAL A 144 4.46 -2.54 14.66
N GLY A 145 3.23 -2.28 14.22
CA GLY A 145 2.92 -2.18 12.80
C GLY A 145 3.05 -0.74 12.33
N ILE A 146 3.76 -0.47 11.23
CA ILE A 146 3.56 0.80 10.53
C ILE A 146 2.15 0.77 9.94
N GLY A 147 1.31 1.72 10.30
CA GLY A 147 -0.04 1.85 9.76
C GLY A 147 -0.04 2.68 8.49
N ILE A 148 0.65 3.82 8.52
CA ILE A 148 0.65 4.82 7.45
C ILE A 148 2.00 5.55 7.42
N VAL A 149 2.68 5.59 6.28
CA VAL A 149 3.71 6.62 5.98
C VAL A 149 3.09 7.64 5.06
N ARG A 150 3.04 8.90 5.48
CA ARG A 150 2.56 10.03 4.70
C ARG A 150 3.74 10.95 4.40
N PHE A 151 4.02 11.17 3.11
CA PHE A 151 4.92 12.22 2.67
C PHE A 151 4.08 13.44 2.27
N ARG A 152 4.20 14.55 3.00
CA ARG A 152 3.67 15.82 2.54
C ARG A 152 4.67 16.46 1.59
N THR A 153 4.18 16.85 0.42
CA THR A 153 5.01 17.47 -0.61
C THR A 153 4.49 18.85 -0.95
N VAL A 154 5.38 19.75 -1.36
CA VAL A 154 4.99 21.11 -1.80
C VAL A 154 4.07 21.04 -3.04
N THR A 155 4.31 20.06 -3.91
CA THR A 155 3.74 20.00 -5.28
C THR A 155 2.56 19.04 -5.43
N LYS A 156 2.54 17.92 -4.71
CA LYS A 156 1.55 16.84 -4.89
C LYS A 156 0.63 16.63 -3.68
N GLY A 157 0.72 17.48 -2.65
CA GLY A 157 -0.11 17.37 -1.45
C GLY A 157 0.37 16.23 -0.54
N HIS A 158 -0.14 15.00 -0.72
CA HIS A 158 0.17 13.86 0.16
C HIS A 158 0.33 12.53 -0.59
N ILE A 159 1.38 11.78 -0.27
CA ILE A 159 1.54 10.38 -0.68
C ILE A 159 1.36 9.50 0.54
N PHE A 160 0.47 8.52 0.45
CA PHE A 160 0.18 7.56 1.52
C PHE A 160 0.70 6.17 1.18
N ILE A 161 1.39 5.57 2.16
CA ILE A 161 1.75 4.15 2.17
C ILE A 161 1.04 3.55 3.36
N GLY A 162 -0.05 2.81 3.12
CA GLY A 162 -0.76 2.10 4.18
C GLY A 162 -0.48 0.61 4.10
N ASP A 163 0.55 0.11 4.79
CA ASP A 163 0.79 -1.32 4.90
C ASP A 163 1.41 -1.67 6.24
N THR A 164 0.95 -2.78 6.83
CA THR A 164 1.38 -3.26 8.15
C THR A 164 2.58 -4.19 8.00
N TYR A 165 3.73 -3.73 8.50
CA TYR A 165 4.99 -4.48 8.56
C TYR A 165 5.21 -5.07 9.96
N PRO A 166 5.95 -6.19 10.10
CA PRO A 166 6.49 -6.66 11.38
C PRO A 166 7.32 -5.59 12.09
N VAL A 167 7.52 -5.74 13.41
CA VAL A 167 8.25 -4.77 14.24
C VAL A 167 9.65 -4.49 13.74
N LEU A 168 10.43 -5.55 13.51
CA LEU A 168 11.83 -5.43 13.10
C LEU A 168 11.93 -4.73 11.73
N ASP A 169 11.11 -5.17 10.77
CA ASP A 169 11.03 -4.55 9.45
C ASP A 169 10.53 -3.10 9.54
N ALA A 170 9.60 -2.81 10.46
CA ALA A 170 9.07 -1.47 10.69
C ALA A 170 10.13 -0.51 11.24
N GLU A 171 10.91 -0.95 12.22
CA GLU A 171 12.01 -0.15 12.76
C GLU A 171 13.08 0.12 11.70
N GLU A 172 13.44 -0.89 10.90
CA GLU A 172 14.36 -0.74 9.77
C GLU A 172 13.84 0.26 8.73
N ILE A 173 12.55 0.19 8.37
CA ILE A 173 11.90 1.14 7.45
C ILE A 173 11.96 2.56 8.01
N ILE A 174 11.61 2.74 9.29
CA ILE A 174 11.60 4.07 9.93
C ILE A 174 13.01 4.67 9.93
N GLN A 175 14.01 3.86 10.31
CA GLN A 175 15.39 4.29 10.33
C GLN A 175 15.90 4.63 8.93
N ALA A 176 15.61 3.79 7.93
CA ALA A 176 16.01 4.08 6.55
C ALA A 176 15.34 5.33 5.97
N ILE A 177 14.07 5.60 6.32
CA ILE A 177 13.38 6.84 5.94
C ILE A 177 14.06 8.05 6.60
N ARG A 178 14.36 7.94 7.89
CA ARG A 178 15.06 8.99 8.64
C ARG A 178 16.39 9.32 7.98
N ASP A 179 17.23 8.31 7.77
CA ASP A 179 18.59 8.48 7.25
C ASP A 179 18.57 9.03 5.83
N ALA A 180 17.66 8.54 4.98
CA ALA A 180 17.51 9.05 3.61
C ALA A 180 17.04 10.51 3.60
N PHE A 181 16.12 10.89 4.49
CA PHE A 181 15.64 12.27 4.55
C PHE A 181 16.67 13.22 5.16
N GLU A 182 17.38 12.78 6.20
CA GLU A 182 18.49 13.52 6.81
C GLU A 182 19.60 13.79 5.78
N GLN A 183 20.02 12.76 5.06
CA GLN A 183 21.01 12.87 3.99
C GLN A 183 20.56 13.82 2.88
N ALA A 184 19.29 13.80 2.50
CA ALA A 184 18.76 14.71 1.49
C ALA A 184 18.75 16.18 1.94
N LEU A 185 18.80 16.45 3.24
CA LEU A 185 18.83 17.79 3.82
C LEU A 185 20.26 18.29 4.11
N GLU A 186 21.29 17.42 4.14
CA GLU A 186 22.68 17.77 4.48
C GLU A 186 23.19 18.97 3.67
N GLU A 187 22.97 18.95 2.35
CA GLU A 187 23.41 19.98 1.39
C GLU A 187 22.44 21.18 1.29
N THR A 188 21.47 21.29 2.18
CA THR A 188 20.45 22.36 2.17
C THR A 188 20.55 23.25 3.41
N ASP A 189 19.83 24.39 3.41
CA ASP A 189 19.68 25.27 4.59
C ASP A 189 18.79 24.69 5.70
N TYR A 190 18.45 23.40 5.61
CA TYR A 190 17.49 22.77 6.49
C TYR A 190 18.12 21.58 7.21
N LYS A 191 17.63 21.31 8.43
CA LYS A 191 17.96 20.15 9.25
C LYS A 191 16.73 19.30 9.51
N LEU A 192 16.94 18.03 9.80
CA LEU A 192 15.89 17.13 10.22
C LEU A 192 15.53 17.38 11.69
N LYS A 193 14.26 17.67 11.96
CA LYS A 193 13.68 17.69 13.30
C LYS A 193 12.76 16.50 13.47
N ILE A 194 12.94 15.75 14.55
CA ILE A 194 12.11 14.60 14.88
C ILE A 194 11.16 14.99 16.02
N SER A 195 9.87 14.75 15.83
CA SER A 195 8.84 14.94 16.85
C SER A 195 8.01 13.67 17.02
N PHE A 196 7.46 13.49 18.21
CA PHE A 196 6.66 12.32 18.55
C PHE A 196 5.35 12.74 19.19
N GLU A 197 4.28 12.07 18.83
CA GLU A 197 2.96 12.25 19.45
C GLU A 197 2.38 10.89 19.79
N ARG A 198 1.80 10.73 20.98
CA ARG A 198 1.19 9.48 21.42
C ARG A 198 -0.30 9.70 21.74
N PRO A 199 -1.18 9.67 20.73
CA PRO A 199 -2.61 9.93 20.93
C PRO A 199 -3.29 8.83 21.77
N SER A 200 -2.74 7.62 21.82
CA SER A 200 -3.28 6.54 22.66
C SER A 200 -2.20 5.54 23.05
N MET A 201 -2.51 4.65 24.00
CA MET A 201 -1.62 3.54 24.38
C MET A 201 -1.26 2.65 23.18
N LYS A 202 -2.15 2.53 22.20
CA LYS A 202 -2.02 1.64 21.02
C LYS A 202 -1.46 2.34 19.78
N MET A 203 -1.18 3.64 19.83
CA MET A 203 -0.80 4.40 18.65
C MET A 203 0.22 5.48 18.96
N ARG A 204 1.24 5.57 18.11
CA ARG A 204 2.28 6.59 18.15
C ARG A 204 2.45 7.18 16.76
N TYR A 205 2.60 8.50 16.67
CA TYR A 205 3.02 9.19 15.47
C TYR A 205 4.48 9.62 15.63
N ILE A 206 5.25 9.43 14.57
CA ILE A 206 6.59 9.96 14.39
C ILE A 206 6.52 10.97 13.26
N TYR A 207 7.01 12.17 13.51
CA TYR A 207 7.10 13.24 12.52
C TYR A 207 8.56 13.52 12.22
N PHE A 208 8.93 13.44 10.95
CA PHE A 208 10.18 13.93 10.42
C PHE A 208 9.89 15.25 9.71
N LEU A 209 10.34 16.33 10.30
CA LEU A 209 10.05 17.70 9.89
C LEU A 209 11.30 18.35 9.33
N ARG A 210 11.15 19.06 8.21
CA ARG A 210 12.18 19.95 7.69
C ARG A 210 12.17 21.27 8.48
N GLU A 211 13.26 21.62 9.14
CA GLU A 211 13.43 22.86 9.93
C GLU A 211 14.62 23.66 9.39
N LEU A 212 14.58 24.99 9.41
CA LEU A 212 15.72 25.82 8.98
C LEU A 212 16.91 25.63 9.94
N LYS A 213 18.12 25.60 9.39
CA LYS A 213 19.38 25.71 10.15
C LYS A 213 19.46 27.14 10.69
N GLU A 214 19.76 27.26 11.99
CA GLU A 214 20.01 28.55 12.64
C GLU A 214 21.40 29.08 12.30
#